data_AF-A0A2J8BPI6-F1
#
_entry.id   AF-A0A2J8BPI6-F1
#
_cell.length_a   1.000
_cell.length_b   1.000
_cell.length_c   1.000
_cell.angle_alpha   90.00
_cell.angle_beta   90.00
_cell.angle_gamma   90.00
#
_symmetry.space_group_name_H-M   'P 1'
#
loop_
_entity.id
_entity.type
_entity.pdbx_description
1 polymer ?
#
loop_
_entity_poly.entity_id
_entity_poly.type
_entity_poly.pdbx_seq_one_letter_code
_entity_poly.pdbx_strand_id
1 'polypeptide(L)'
;MCQVHSYRCPTCKTRWQQRRRLASCDEGAPNGSDPECPESLCMYAGDPQVPVRRQCATCVGLAAMLKEYEEDVAAQLDAKLG
;
A
#
# COMPACT_ATOMS: atom_id res chain seq x y z
N MET A 1 -8.76 18.57 -0.67
CA MET A 1 -9.45 17.88 0.44
C MET A 1 -9.13 16.39 0.39
N CYS A 2 -8.92 15.77 1.54
CA CYS A 2 -8.41 14.39 1.62
C CYS A 2 -9.38 13.49 2.38
N GLN A 3 -9.33 12.20 2.06
CA GLN A 3 -10.16 11.18 2.65
C GLN A 3 -9.34 10.22 3.50
N VAL A 4 -9.83 9.89 4.68
CA VAL A 4 -9.27 8.83 5.53
C VAL A 4 -10.04 7.56 5.27
N HIS A 5 -9.34 6.52 4.83
CA HIS A 5 -9.90 5.20 4.57
C HIS A 5 -9.34 4.19 5.58
N SER A 6 -10.19 3.28 6.04
CA SER A 6 -9.79 2.17 6.92
C SER A 6 -9.50 0.91 6.11
N TYR A 7 -8.37 0.27 6.36
CA TYR A 7 -7.91 -0.93 5.65
C TYR A 7 -7.62 -2.08 6.60
N ARG A 8 -7.68 -3.31 6.06
CA ARG A 8 -7.31 -4.53 6.76
C ARG A 8 -6.52 -5.46 5.84
N CYS A 9 -5.38 -5.94 6.34
CA CYS A 9 -4.55 -6.93 5.67
C CYS A 9 -5.29 -8.28 5.59
N PRO A 10 -5.48 -8.87 4.40
CA PRO A 10 -6.06 -10.21 4.30
C PRO A 10 -5.11 -11.28 4.87
N THR A 11 -3.80 -11.03 4.82
CA THR A 11 -2.73 -11.97 5.23
C THR A 11 -2.53 -11.95 6.74
N CYS A 12 -1.97 -10.87 7.30
CA CYS A 12 -1.63 -10.78 8.73
C CYS A 12 -2.72 -10.13 9.61
N LYS A 13 -3.86 -9.73 9.02
CA LYS A 13 -5.00 -9.08 9.70
C LYS A 13 -4.72 -7.69 10.31
N THR A 14 -3.52 -7.13 10.16
CA THR A 14 -3.19 -5.76 10.54
C THR A 14 -4.18 -4.75 9.96
N ARG A 15 -4.64 -3.82 10.79
CA ARG A 15 -5.51 -2.71 10.39
C ARG A 15 -4.73 -1.42 10.38
N TRP A 16 -5.01 -0.54 9.43
CA TRP A 16 -4.42 0.80 9.37
C TRP A 16 -5.35 1.77 8.67
N GLN A 17 -5.08 3.06 8.85
CA GLN A 17 -5.75 4.13 8.13
C GLN A 17 -4.79 4.72 7.10
N GLN A 18 -5.31 5.08 5.93
CA GLN A 18 -4.54 5.81 4.93
C GLN A 18 -5.31 7.02 4.41
N ARG A 19 -4.62 8.15 4.34
CA ARG A 19 -5.12 9.38 3.71
C ARG A 19 -4.96 9.27 2.20
N ARG A 20 -6.00 9.59 1.43
CA ARG A 20 -5.99 9.69 -0.03
C ARG A 20 -6.49 11.06 -0.45
N ARG A 21 -5.85 11.69 -1.44
CA ARG A 21 -6.39 12.91 -2.04
C ARG A 21 -7.67 12.57 -2.80
N LEU A 22 -8.64 13.49 -2.80
CA LEU A 22 -9.78 13.40 -3.70
C LEU A 22 -9.30 13.64 -5.13
N ALA A 23 -9.89 12.92 -6.09
CA ALA A 23 -9.62 13.12 -7.52
C ALA A 23 -9.88 14.57 -7.97
N SER A 24 -10.77 15.29 -7.29
CA SER A 24 -11.04 16.71 -7.50
C SER A 24 -9.92 17.65 -7.01
N CYS A 25 -8.82 17.11 -6.48
CA CYS A 25 -7.67 17.87 -5.99
C CYS A 25 -6.35 17.44 -6.68
N ASP A 26 -6.44 16.60 -7.73
CA ASP A 26 -5.29 16.10 -8.49
C ASP A 26 -4.76 17.07 -9.56
N GLU A 27 -5.25 18.32 -9.62
CA GLU A 27 -4.73 19.35 -10.55
C GLU A 27 -3.32 19.89 -10.20
N GLY A 28 -2.64 19.31 -9.21
CA GLY A 28 -1.35 19.81 -8.71
C GLY A 28 -0.25 18.74 -8.57
N ALA A 29 0.54 18.61 -9.65
CA ALA A 29 1.86 18.01 -9.78
C ALA A 29 2.07 16.49 -9.49
N PRO A 30 2.89 15.79 -10.30
CA PRO A 30 3.02 14.32 -10.27
C PRO A 30 3.99 13.79 -9.20
N ASN A 31 4.62 14.66 -8.42
CA ASN A 31 5.70 14.30 -7.52
C ASN A 31 5.24 14.40 -6.06
N GLY A 32 4.43 13.43 -5.64
CA GLY A 32 4.51 12.65 -4.39
C GLY A 32 4.82 13.27 -3.03
N SER A 33 4.98 14.58 -2.89
CA SER A 33 5.40 15.22 -1.64
C SER A 33 5.01 16.70 -1.64
N ASP A 34 3.78 16.98 -1.20
CA ASP A 34 3.38 18.33 -0.80
C ASP A 34 2.28 18.24 0.28
N PRO A 35 2.32 19.15 1.26
CA PRO A 35 2.39 18.87 2.68
C PRO A 35 1.09 18.26 3.20
N GLU A 36 1.19 17.50 4.27
CA GLU A 36 0.10 16.80 4.93
C GLU A 36 -1.19 17.61 4.91
N CYS A 37 -2.17 17.10 4.15
CA CYS A 37 -3.54 17.58 4.21
C CYS A 37 -3.92 17.69 5.69
N PRO A 38 -4.21 18.90 6.20
CA PRO A 38 -4.41 19.13 7.62
C PRO A 38 -5.44 18.14 8.15
N GLU A 39 -5.23 17.60 9.35
CA GLU A 39 -6.16 16.62 9.94
C GLU A 39 -7.58 17.19 10.02
N SER A 40 -7.69 18.49 10.28
CA SER A 40 -8.94 19.25 10.31
C SER A 40 -9.70 19.28 8.99
N LEU A 41 -9.04 18.99 7.87
CA LEU A 41 -9.61 18.98 6.51
C LEU A 41 -9.73 17.57 5.92
N CYS A 42 -9.49 16.55 6.74
CA CYS A 42 -9.62 15.16 6.36
C CYS A 42 -11.04 14.65 6.70
N MET A 43 -11.75 14.13 5.69
CA MET A 43 -13.05 13.51 5.91
C MET A 43 -12.90 11.99 5.97
N TYR A 44 -13.60 11.34 6.89
CA TYR A 44 -13.68 9.88 6.89
C TYR A 44 -14.49 9.41 5.69
N ALA A 45 -13.95 8.45 4.95
CA ALA A 45 -14.62 7.81 3.83
C ALA A 45 -14.81 6.32 4.11
N GLY A 46 -16.06 5.86 3.95
CA GLY A 46 -16.46 4.49 4.25
C GLY A 46 -16.72 4.24 5.74
N ASP A 47 -17.00 2.99 6.08
CA ASP A 47 -17.29 2.55 7.45
C ASP A 47 -16.01 1.97 8.11
N PRO A 48 -15.51 2.57 9.21
CA PRO A 48 -14.38 2.02 9.96
C PRO A 48 -14.59 0.61 10.53
N GLN A 49 -15.84 0.20 10.75
CA GLN A 49 -16.20 -1.15 11.20
C GLN A 49 -16.06 -2.19 10.07
N VAL A 50 -16.15 -1.75 8.81
CA VAL A 50 -16.05 -2.59 7.61
C VAL A 50 -14.87 -2.12 6.74
N PRO A 51 -13.62 -2.33 7.19
CA PRO A 51 -12.45 -1.84 6.48
C PRO A 51 -12.23 -2.56 5.15
N VAL A 52 -11.72 -1.82 4.17
CA VAL A 52 -11.39 -2.34 2.84
C VAL A 52 -10.24 -3.35 2.94
N ARG A 53 -10.36 -4.49 2.26
CA ARG A 53 -9.29 -5.50 2.21
C ARG A 53 -8.17 -5.03 1.27
N ARG A 54 -6.96 -4.88 1.80
CA ARG A 54 -5.74 -4.52 1.04
C ARG A 54 -4.54 -5.15 1.74
N GLN A 55 -3.47 -5.53 1.04
CA GLN A 55 -2.24 -5.99 1.69
C GLN A 55 -1.48 -4.82 2.34
N CYS A 56 -0.92 -5.03 3.53
CA CYS A 56 -0.07 -4.03 4.20
C CYS A 56 1.33 -3.98 3.58
N ALA A 57 2.06 -2.89 3.79
CA ALA A 57 3.40 -2.69 3.24
C ALA A 57 4.37 -3.82 3.58
N THR A 58 4.31 -4.35 4.81
CA THR A 58 5.14 -5.49 5.24
C THR A 58 4.84 -6.76 4.45
N CYS A 59 3.56 -7.11 4.27
CA CYS A 59 3.20 -8.31 3.51
C CYS A 59 3.53 -8.16 2.02
N VAL A 60 3.37 -6.97 1.46
CA VAL A 60 3.79 -6.67 0.08
C VAL A 60 5.31 -6.81 -0.07
N GLY A 61 6.08 -6.24 0.86
CA GLY A 61 7.54 -6.33 0.85
C GLY A 61 8.04 -7.77 1.03
N LEU A 62 7.45 -8.54 1.93
CA LEU A 62 7.77 -9.96 2.12
C LEU A 62 7.49 -10.78 0.86
N ALA A 63 6.35 -10.55 0.20
CA ALA A 63 6.03 -11.24 -1.05
C ALA A 63 7.01 -10.90 -2.18
N ALA A 64 7.45 -9.65 -2.26
CA ALA A 64 8.47 -9.23 -3.22
C ALA A 64 9.83 -9.90 -2.96
N MET A 65 10.31 -9.87 -1.70
CA MET A 65 11.58 -10.51 -1.32
C MET A 65 11.57 -12.02 -1.56
N LEU A 66 10.45 -12.70 -1.29
CA LEU A 66 10.32 -14.14 -1.55
C LEU A 66 10.40 -14.43 -3.05
N LYS A 67 9.75 -13.60 -3.88
CA LYS A 67 9.79 -13.76 -5.34
C LYS A 67 11.21 -13.56 -5.89
N GLU A 68 11.91 -12.53 -5.44
CA GLU A 68 13.32 -12.28 -5.83
C GLU A 68 14.21 -13.47 -5.45
N TYR A 69 14.03 -14.02 -4.25
CA TYR A 69 14.77 -15.20 -3.81
C TYR A 69 14.49 -16.44 -4.68
N GLU A 70 13.23 -16.67 -5.07
CA GLU A 70 12.85 -17.77 -5.96
C GLU A 70 13.50 -17.63 -7.35
N GLU A 71 13.53 -16.42 -7.90
CA GLU A 71 14.18 -16.10 -9.18
C GLU A 71 15.70 -16.30 -9.10
N ASP A 72 16.35 -15.87 -8.01
CA ASP A 72 17.78 -16.07 -7.77
C ASP A 72 18.16 -17.56 -7.65
N VAL A 73 17.35 -18.35 -6.94
CA VAL A 73 17.57 -19.81 -6.81
C VAL A 73 17.42 -20.50 -8.15
N ALA A 74 16.41 -20.13 -8.95
CA ALA A 74 16.21 -20.69 -10.29
C ALA A 74 17.42 -20.38 -11.20
N ALA A 75 17.89 -19.13 -11.23
CA ALA A 75 19.05 -18.74 -12.01
C ALA A 75 20.34 -19.48 -11.59
N GLN A 76 20.53 -19.71 -10.29
CA GLN A 76 21.68 -20.47 -9.78
C GLN A 76 21.61 -21.96 -10.15
N LEU A 77 20.42 -22.55 -10.22
CA LEU A 77 20.24 -23.93 -10.64
C LEU A 77 20.52 -24.09 -12.14
N ASP A 78 20.00 -23.17 -12.97
CA ASP A 78 20.25 -23.17 -14.42
C ASP A 78 21.75 -23.05 -14.72
N ALA A 79 22.46 -22.18 -14.01
CA ALA A 79 23.90 -22.00 -14.16
C ALA A 79 24.74 -23.22 -13.75
N LYS A 80 24.21 -24.14 -12.93
CA LYS A 80 24.89 -25.38 -12.52
C LYS A 80 24.59 -26.56 -13.42
N LEU A 81 23.55 -26.47 -14.25
CA LEU A 81 23.08 -27.54 -15.13
C LEU A 81 23.46 -27.33 -16.61
N GLY A 82 23.98 -26.16 -16.97
CA GLY A 82 24.58 -25.85 -18.28
C GLY A 82 26.10 -25.99 -18.27
#